data_AF-A0A2N1SWP7-F1
#
_entry.id   AF-A0A2N1SWP7-F1
#
_cell.length_a   1.000
_cell.length_b   1.000
_cell.length_c   1.000
_cell.angle_alpha   90.00
_cell.angle_beta   90.00
_cell.angle_gamma   90.00
#
_symmetry.space_group_name_H-M   'P 1'
#
loop_
_entity.id
_entity.type
_entity.pdbx_description
1 polymer ?
#
loop_
_entity_poly.entity_id
_entity_poly.type
_entity_poly.pdbx_seq_one_letter_code
_entity_poly.pdbx_strand_id
1 'polypeptide(L)'
;MGSNKIKLKLIILSIFIFILFILFCIFYYINNKKEAVIYSDKSNNNSYIDPGSGETVSSPSGKAKEKTDTTNTITFLGFTTLLDHGLSYKQLNKLKSYFNQYSLTQKTPINEISITTASYNSPKTTDNRVMNFEITINRKNKLNTKVEINDIDSIILYLYDKTTQKQVYKSYNN
;
A
#
# COMPACT_ATOMS: atom_id res chain seq x y z
N MET A 1 -51.12 20.18 -38.84
CA MET A 1 -49.66 19.86 -38.95
C MET A 1 -48.76 20.59 -37.93
N GLY A 2 -49.27 21.01 -36.75
CA GLY A 2 -48.47 21.71 -35.72
C GLY A 2 -47.98 20.84 -34.56
N SER A 3 -48.76 19.80 -34.17
CA SER A 3 -48.51 19.03 -32.94
C SER A 3 -47.23 18.18 -32.96
N ASN A 4 -46.92 17.51 -34.08
CA ASN A 4 -45.75 16.63 -34.17
C ASN A 4 -44.41 17.39 -34.12
N LYS A 5 -44.37 18.63 -34.64
CA LYS A 5 -43.18 19.48 -34.57
C LYS A 5 -42.91 19.99 -33.15
N ILE A 6 -43.96 20.21 -32.36
CA ILE A 6 -43.86 20.63 -30.96
C ILE A 6 -43.39 19.45 -30.09
N LYS A 7 -43.95 18.25 -30.30
CA LYS A 7 -43.51 17.02 -29.61
C LYS A 7 -42.05 16.70 -29.88
N LEU A 8 -41.58 16.84 -31.13
CA LEU A 8 -40.18 16.62 -31.49
C LEU A 8 -39.24 17.63 -30.80
N LYS A 9 -39.62 18.90 -30.71
CA LYS A 9 -38.85 19.92 -29.98
C LYS A 9 -38.75 19.62 -28.48
N LEU A 10 -39.83 19.12 -27.88
CA LEU A 10 -39.84 18.72 -26.47
C LEU A 10 -38.93 17.51 -26.20
N ILE A 11 -38.91 16.53 -27.11
CA ILE A 11 -38.02 15.35 -26.99
C ILE A 11 -36.55 15.78 -27.09
N ILE A 12 -36.21 16.65 -28.06
CA ILE A 12 -34.84 17.16 -28.22
C ILE A 12 -34.40 17.96 -26.99
N LEU A 13 -35.28 18.80 -26.43
CA LEU A 13 -35.02 19.55 -25.21
C LEU A 13 -34.79 18.62 -24.00
N SER A 14 -35.59 17.55 -23.89
CA SER A 14 -35.44 16.55 -22.83
C SER A 14 -34.10 15.82 -22.90
N ILE A 15 -33.67 15.43 -24.11
CA ILE A 15 -32.37 14.77 -24.31
C ILE A 15 -31.23 15.72 -23.95
N PHE A 16 -31.33 16.99 -24.35
CA PHE A 16 -30.33 18.00 -24.03
C PHE A 16 -30.16 18.22 -22.52
N ILE A 17 -31.27 18.34 -21.78
CA ILE A 17 -31.27 18.47 -20.31
C ILE A 17 -30.66 17.23 -19.65
N PHE A 18 -30.97 16.03 -20.16
CA PHE A 18 -30.43 14.79 -19.63
C PHE A 18 -28.90 14.68 -19.82
N ILE A 19 -28.39 15.09 -20.98
CA ILE A 19 -26.93 15.15 -21.23
C ILE A 19 -26.27 16.15 -20.28
N LEU A 20 -26.89 17.32 -20.07
CA LEU A 20 -26.37 18.33 -19.13
C LEU A 20 -26.32 17.81 -17.70
N PHE A 21 -27.33 17.03 -17.28
CA PHE A 21 -27.39 16.40 -15.97
C PHE A 21 -26.28 15.36 -15.78
N ILE A 22 -26.03 14.52 -16.79
CA ILE A 22 -24.93 13.55 -16.75
C ILE A 22 -23.57 14.26 -16.61
N LEU A 23 -23.34 15.31 -17.40
CA LEU A 23 -22.10 16.10 -17.31
C LEU A 23 -21.94 16.76 -15.94
N PHE A 24 -23.04 17.26 -15.36
CA PHE A 24 -23.04 17.80 -14.00
C PHE A 24 -22.71 16.72 -12.95
N CYS A 25 -23.30 15.52 -13.05
CA CYS A 25 -22.98 14.42 -12.15
C CYS A 25 -21.53 13.96 -12.25
N ILE A 26 -20.96 13.92 -13.47
CA ILE A 26 -19.54 13.58 -13.68
C ILE A 26 -18.64 14.67 -13.08
N PHE A 27 -18.94 15.95 -13.35
CA PHE A 27 -18.22 17.08 -12.77
C PHE A 27 -18.30 17.07 -11.24
N TYR A 28 -19.48 16.85 -10.67
CA TYR A 28 -19.70 16.74 -9.24
C TYR A 28 -18.92 15.56 -8.65
N TYR A 29 -18.93 14.39 -9.28
CA TYR A 29 -18.19 13.22 -8.81
C TYR A 29 -16.66 13.43 -8.86
N ILE A 30 -16.14 14.13 -9.87
CA ILE A 30 -14.71 14.46 -9.98
C ILE A 30 -14.32 15.51 -8.92
N ASN A 31 -15.15 16.53 -8.68
CA ASN A 31 -14.84 17.60 -7.75
C ASN A 31 -15.05 17.22 -6.27
N ASN A 32 -15.98 16.31 -5.96
CA ASN A 32 -16.17 15.82 -4.59
C ASN A 32 -15.18 14.70 -4.20
N LYS A 33 -14.18 14.40 -5.03
CA LYS A 33 -13.07 13.50 -4.65
C LYS A 33 -11.98 14.15 -3.80
N LYS A 34 -12.21 15.34 -3.24
CA LYS A 34 -11.31 15.92 -2.23
C LYS A 34 -12.13 16.62 -1.16
N GLU A 35 -12.24 15.95 -0.01
CA GLU A 35 -11.78 16.47 1.28
C GLU A 35 -12.05 15.39 2.33
N ALA A 36 -11.00 14.63 2.68
CA ALA A 36 -10.92 14.14 4.04
C ALA A 36 -10.90 15.38 4.94
N VAL A 37 -11.81 15.43 5.91
CA VAL A 37 -11.98 16.53 6.85
C VAL A 37 -10.62 16.85 7.49
N ILE A 38 -9.99 17.95 7.07
CA ILE A 38 -8.86 18.52 7.79
C ILE A 38 -9.47 19.33 8.92
N TYR A 39 -9.64 18.71 10.08
CA TYR A 39 -9.68 19.45 11.34
C TYR A 39 -8.32 20.15 11.47
N SER A 40 -8.28 21.44 11.15
CA SER A 40 -7.11 22.28 11.37
C SER A 40 -6.99 22.59 12.86
N ASP A 41 -6.62 21.59 13.66
CA ASP A 41 -5.99 21.88 14.93
C ASP A 41 -4.54 22.22 14.63
N LYS A 42 -4.19 23.46 14.95
CA LYS A 42 -2.90 24.11 14.74
C LYS A 42 -1.87 23.54 15.73
N SER A 43 -1.64 22.23 15.67
CA SER A 43 -0.54 21.53 16.32
C SER A 43 0.49 21.22 15.23
N ASN A 44 1.75 21.59 15.45
CA ASN A 44 2.89 21.33 14.57
C ASN A 44 3.22 19.81 14.48
N ASN A 45 2.25 18.99 14.10
CA ASN A 45 2.40 17.57 13.87
C ASN A 45 2.47 17.36 12.36
N ASN A 46 3.66 17.57 11.79
CA ASN A 46 3.94 17.18 10.40
C ASN A 46 3.77 15.67 10.27
N SER A 47 2.59 15.15 9.93
CA SER A 47 2.39 13.75 9.58
C SER A 47 2.31 13.60 8.06
N TYR A 48 2.75 12.45 7.52
CA TYR A 48 2.51 12.10 6.13
C TYR A 48 1.73 10.79 6.04
N ILE A 49 0.93 10.64 4.98
CA ILE A 49 0.26 9.37 4.66
C ILE A 49 1.22 8.57 3.79
N ASP A 50 1.58 7.37 4.21
CA ASP A 50 2.41 6.47 3.42
C ASP A 50 1.66 6.02 2.17
N PRO A 51 2.15 6.30 0.94
CA PRO A 51 1.41 6.01 -0.28
C PRO A 51 1.29 4.51 -0.58
N GLY A 52 2.10 3.65 0.06
CA GLY A 52 2.06 2.20 -0.11
C GLY A 52 0.98 1.54 0.76
N SER A 53 1.00 1.82 2.06
CA SER A 53 0.12 1.20 3.06
C SER A 53 -1.12 2.03 3.41
N GLY A 54 -1.10 3.34 3.16
CA GLY A 54 -2.14 4.28 3.59
C GLY A 54 -2.06 4.70 5.05
N GLU A 55 -1.04 4.24 5.80
CA GLU A 55 -0.88 4.58 7.22
C GLU A 55 -0.41 6.02 7.43
N THR A 56 -0.94 6.70 8.45
CA THR A 56 -0.48 8.04 8.85
C THR A 56 0.74 7.93 9.75
N VAL A 57 1.86 8.50 9.33
CA VAL A 57 3.13 8.47 10.04
C VAL A 57 3.50 9.87 10.52
N SER A 58 3.78 10.00 11.81
CA SER A 58 4.23 11.25 12.42
C SER A 58 5.67 11.60 11.99
N SER A 59 5.92 12.86 11.66
CA SER A 59 7.20 13.39 11.16
C SER A 59 7.38 14.89 11.54
N PRO A 60 7.32 15.26 12.83
CA PRO A 60 7.29 16.65 13.32
C PRO A 60 8.42 17.52 12.73
N SER A 61 8.10 18.77 12.32
CA SER A 61 9.07 19.70 11.72
C SER A 61 10.19 20.05 12.70
N GLY A 62 11.45 20.01 12.25
CA GLY A 62 12.60 20.48 13.05
C GLY A 62 13.00 19.56 14.21
N LYS A 63 12.29 18.46 14.43
CA LYS A 63 12.76 17.34 15.25
C LYS A 63 13.30 16.27 14.32
N ALA A 64 14.33 15.54 14.75
CA ALA A 64 14.67 14.29 14.09
C ALA A 64 13.37 13.46 14.02
N LYS A 65 13.10 12.80 12.87
CA LYS A 65 12.09 11.73 12.81
C LYS A 65 12.24 10.92 14.09
N GLU A 66 11.14 10.53 14.76
CA GLU A 66 11.19 9.71 15.97
C GLU A 66 12.33 8.70 15.79
N LYS A 67 13.46 9.00 16.43
CA LYS A 67 14.48 8.01 16.63
C LYS A 67 13.80 7.18 17.68
N THR A 68 13.40 5.98 17.31
CA THR A 68 13.27 4.91 18.27
C THR A 68 14.65 4.83 18.90
N ASP A 69 14.82 5.57 19.98
CA ASP A 69 16.10 5.75 20.64
C ASP A 69 16.53 4.36 21.09
N THR A 70 17.75 4.00 20.69
CA THR A 70 18.44 2.73 20.91
C THR A 70 17.99 1.57 20.02
N THR A 71 18.95 1.08 19.20
CA THR A 71 18.88 0.01 18.18
C THR A 71 18.33 0.43 16.82
N ASN A 72 18.97 -0.03 15.74
CA ASN A 72 18.56 0.10 14.33
C ASN A 72 17.16 -0.50 14.10
N THR A 73 16.11 0.14 14.61
CA THR A 73 14.75 -0.39 14.57
C THR A 73 14.09 0.09 13.28
N ILE A 74 13.79 -0.85 12.39
CA ILE A 74 13.07 -0.59 11.15
C ILE A 74 11.61 -0.31 11.47
N THR A 75 11.07 0.79 10.94
CA THR A 75 9.62 1.04 10.95
C THR A 75 8.95 0.19 9.87
N PHE A 76 8.03 -0.68 10.27
CA PHE A 76 7.28 -1.58 9.39
C PHE A 76 5.85 -1.07 9.19
N LEU A 77 5.52 -0.63 7.98
CA LEU A 77 4.22 -0.07 7.62
C LEU A 77 3.41 -1.04 6.75
N GLY A 78 2.12 -1.23 7.05
CA GLY A 78 1.23 -2.13 6.32
C GLY A 78 1.47 -3.64 6.57
N PHE A 79 2.38 -4.00 7.48
CA PHE A 79 2.71 -5.40 7.79
C PHE A 79 1.57 -6.16 8.50
N THR A 80 0.64 -5.47 9.15
CA THR A 80 -0.53 -6.10 9.78
C THR A 80 -1.50 -6.68 8.75
N THR A 81 -1.59 -6.09 7.55
CA THR A 81 -2.42 -6.61 6.46
C THR A 81 -2.04 -8.03 6.03
N LEU A 82 -0.78 -8.41 6.26
CA LEU A 82 -0.30 -9.77 6.00
C LEU A 82 -0.99 -10.83 6.86
N LEU A 83 -1.45 -10.46 8.06
CA LEU A 83 -2.25 -11.33 8.94
C LEU A 83 -3.61 -11.64 8.29
N ASP A 84 -4.24 -10.62 7.71
CA ASP A 84 -5.50 -10.76 6.97
C ASP A 84 -5.32 -11.62 5.71
N HIS A 85 -4.09 -11.70 5.20
CA HIS A 85 -3.69 -12.55 4.09
C HIS A 85 -3.13 -13.92 4.50
N GLY A 86 -3.31 -14.32 5.76
CA GLY A 86 -3.09 -15.70 6.22
C GLY A 86 -1.70 -16.00 6.78
N LEU A 87 -0.86 -14.99 7.00
CA LEU A 87 0.33 -15.17 7.86
C LEU A 87 -0.09 -15.23 9.32
N SER A 88 0.49 -16.16 10.08
CA SER A 88 0.35 -16.17 11.52
C SER A 88 1.16 -15.03 12.15
N TYR A 89 0.82 -14.61 13.36
CA TYR A 89 1.58 -13.60 14.09
C TYR A 89 3.06 -14.01 14.27
N LYS A 90 3.32 -15.30 14.52
CA LYS A 90 4.68 -15.84 14.62
C LYS A 90 5.43 -15.71 13.30
N GLN A 91 4.80 -16.08 12.17
CA GLN A 91 5.40 -15.95 10.84
C GLN A 91 5.65 -14.47 10.50
N LEU A 92 4.74 -13.56 10.85
CA LEU A 92 4.92 -12.13 10.66
C LEU A 92 6.12 -11.58 11.44
N ASN A 93 6.29 -11.99 12.70
CA ASN A 93 7.46 -11.60 13.49
C ASN A 93 8.76 -12.14 12.91
N LYS A 94 8.75 -13.40 12.43
CA LYS A 94 9.89 -14.00 11.74
C LYS A 94 10.23 -13.25 10.45
N LEU A 95 9.22 -12.83 9.70
CA LEU A 95 9.38 -12.01 8.50
C LEU A 95 10.05 -10.67 8.81
N LYS A 96 9.61 -9.96 9.86
CA LYS A 96 10.24 -8.72 10.34
C LYS A 96 11.70 -8.95 10.75
N SER A 97 11.99 -10.07 11.41
CA SER A 97 13.37 -10.46 11.75
C SER A 97 14.24 -10.65 10.50
N TYR A 98 13.71 -11.27 9.43
CA TYR A 98 14.45 -11.40 8.18
C TYR A 98 14.71 -10.06 7.49
N PHE A 99 13.79 -9.11 7.57
CA PHE A 99 14.03 -7.75 7.09
C PHE A 99 15.11 -7.03 7.92
N ASN A 100 15.14 -7.23 9.24
CA ASN A 100 16.23 -6.73 10.07
C ASN A 100 17.58 -7.33 9.63
N GLN A 101 17.65 -8.64 9.39
CA GLN A 101 18.86 -9.29 8.87
C GLN A 101 19.26 -8.73 7.49
N TYR A 102 18.31 -8.57 6.58
CA TYR A 102 18.56 -7.96 5.28
C TYR A 102 19.12 -6.54 5.42
N SER A 103 18.58 -5.72 6.33
CA SER A 103 19.09 -4.37 6.57
C SER A 103 20.56 -4.35 7.00
N LEU A 104 21.02 -5.36 7.75
CA LEU A 104 22.44 -5.47 8.15
C LEU A 104 23.37 -5.72 6.96
N THR A 105 22.86 -6.26 5.85
CA THR A 105 23.64 -6.49 4.62
C THR A 105 23.76 -5.25 3.72
N GLN A 106 22.99 -4.20 4.01
CA GLN A 106 22.93 -3.01 3.16
C GLN A 106 23.96 -1.97 3.58
N LYS A 107 24.57 -1.31 2.58
CA LYS A 107 25.49 -0.18 2.83
C LYS A 107 24.78 1.01 3.46
N THR A 108 23.53 1.25 3.07
CA THR A 108 22.70 2.32 3.63
C THR A 108 21.69 1.72 4.61
N PRO A 109 21.59 2.24 5.83
CA PRO A 109 20.61 1.77 6.81
C PRO A 109 19.19 1.79 6.25
N ILE A 110 18.46 0.70 6.45
CA ILE A 110 17.02 0.67 6.22
C ILE A 110 16.36 1.16 7.50
N ASN A 111 15.58 2.24 7.40
CA ASN A 111 14.84 2.80 8.53
C ASN A 111 13.34 2.55 8.40
N GLU A 112 12.86 2.27 7.19
CA GLU A 112 11.44 2.16 6.90
C GLU A 112 11.21 1.15 5.77
N ILE A 113 10.24 0.26 5.97
CA ILE A 113 9.74 -0.67 4.96
C ILE A 113 8.22 -0.57 4.95
N SER A 114 7.67 -0.22 3.78
CA SER A 114 6.23 -0.18 3.52
C SER A 114 5.84 -1.29 2.55
N ILE A 115 4.73 -1.97 2.81
CA ILE A 115 4.16 -2.98 1.90
C ILE A 115 3.07 -2.36 1.03
N THR A 116 3.07 -2.73 -0.26
CA THR A 116 1.93 -2.61 -1.16
C THR A 116 1.43 -4.01 -1.49
N THR A 117 0.31 -4.42 -0.89
CA THR A 117 -0.25 -5.76 -1.09
C THR A 117 -0.97 -5.83 -2.43
N ALA A 118 -0.34 -6.44 -3.42
CA ALA A 118 -0.94 -6.73 -4.72
C ALA A 118 -0.99 -8.24 -4.96
N SER A 119 -2.21 -8.75 -5.17
CA SER A 119 -2.56 -10.10 -5.61
C SER A 119 -1.99 -11.25 -4.78
N TYR A 120 -2.75 -11.63 -3.75
CA TYR A 120 -2.63 -12.96 -3.14
C TYR A 120 -3.07 -14.03 -4.15
N ASN A 121 -2.20 -15.02 -4.38
CA ASN A 121 -2.58 -16.29 -5.00
C ASN A 121 -2.39 -17.38 -3.94
N SER A 122 -3.45 -17.76 -3.22
CA SER A 122 -3.41 -19.06 -2.52
C SER A 122 -3.48 -20.14 -3.59
N PRO A 123 -2.47 -21.01 -3.74
CA PRO A 123 -2.78 -22.34 -4.22
C PRO A 123 -3.75 -22.98 -3.21
N LYS A 124 -4.79 -23.63 -3.73
CA LYS A 124 -5.79 -24.38 -2.95
C LYS A 124 -5.23 -25.67 -2.35
N THR A 125 -3.94 -25.95 -2.51
CA THR A 125 -3.27 -27.18 -2.10
C THR A 125 -2.27 -26.93 -0.98
N THR A 126 -2.10 -27.94 -0.14
CA THR A 126 -1.33 -27.94 1.12
C THR A 126 0.17 -27.73 0.96
N ASP A 127 0.71 -27.88 -0.25
CA ASP A 127 2.13 -28.21 -0.38
C ASP A 127 3.05 -27.02 -0.69
N ASN A 128 2.54 -25.81 -0.96
CA ASN A 128 3.39 -24.60 -1.04
C ASN A 128 2.57 -23.31 -1.03
N ARG A 129 2.36 -22.73 0.15
CA ARG A 129 1.70 -21.42 0.28
C ARG A 129 2.71 -20.31 0.01
N VAL A 130 2.67 -19.75 -1.20
CA VAL A 130 3.55 -18.65 -1.60
C VAL A 130 2.78 -17.33 -1.54
N MET A 131 3.31 -16.36 -0.82
CA MET A 131 2.78 -15.00 -0.78
C MET A 131 3.72 -14.05 -1.50
N ASN A 132 3.20 -13.27 -2.46
CA ASN A 132 3.97 -12.25 -3.16
C ASN A 132 3.42 -10.87 -2.85
N PHE A 133 4.29 -9.90 -2.66
CA PHE A 133 3.91 -8.49 -2.47
C PHE A 133 5.08 -7.56 -2.82
N GLU A 134 4.77 -6.29 -3.08
CA GLU A 134 5.79 -5.26 -3.28
C GLU A 134 6.12 -4.60 -1.95
N ILE A 135 7.38 -4.25 -1.75
CA ILE A 135 7.80 -3.36 -0.67
C ILE A 135 8.51 -2.13 -1.21
N THR A 136 8.40 -1.03 -0.47
CA THR A 136 9.20 0.17 -0.67
C THR A 136 10.09 0.40 0.56
N ILE A 137 11.40 0.40 0.33
CA ILE A 137 12.43 0.67 1.33
C ILE A 137 12.78 2.15 1.31
N ASN A 138 12.77 2.78 2.48
CA ASN A 138 13.13 4.19 2.68
C ASN A 138 12.41 5.12 1.67
N ARG A 139 11.16 4.78 1.31
CA ARG A 139 10.30 5.51 0.34
C ARG A 139 10.85 5.64 -1.08
N LYS A 140 11.87 4.86 -1.44
CA LYS A 140 12.58 5.00 -2.73
C LYS A 140 12.73 3.68 -3.46
N ASN A 141 13.36 2.70 -2.81
CA ASN A 141 13.77 1.48 -3.47
C ASN A 141 12.62 0.47 -3.41
N LYS A 142 12.15 0.03 -4.57
CA LYS A 142 11.05 -0.93 -4.67
C LYS A 142 11.61 -2.33 -4.90
N LEU A 143 11.16 -3.29 -4.08
CA LEU A 143 11.52 -4.69 -4.22
C LEU A 143 10.27 -5.54 -4.36
N ASN A 144 10.38 -6.60 -5.15
CA ASN A 144 9.41 -7.68 -5.17
C ASN A 144 9.75 -8.66 -4.07
N THR A 145 8.76 -9.04 -3.28
CA THR A 145 8.90 -9.98 -2.17
C THR A 145 8.15 -11.26 -2.47
N LYS A 146 8.79 -12.40 -2.22
CA LYS A 146 8.17 -13.73 -2.20
C LYS A 146 8.40 -14.33 -0.82
N VAL A 147 7.34 -14.78 -0.18
CA VAL A 147 7.36 -15.49 1.10
C VAL A 147 6.85 -16.91 0.85
N GLU A 148 7.71 -17.90 0.98
CA GLU A 148 7.31 -19.31 0.96
C GLU A 148 6.95 -19.73 2.39
N ILE A 149 5.75 -20.23 2.58
CA ILE A 149 5.24 -20.74 3.85
C ILE A 149 5.32 -22.27 3.77
N ASN A 150 6.29 -22.84 4.50
CA ASN A 150 6.57 -24.28 4.49
C ASN A 150 5.77 -25.01 5.57
N ASP A 151 5.52 -24.35 6.70
CA ASP A 151 4.78 -24.89 7.84
C ASP A 151 4.19 -23.72 8.67
N ILE A 152 3.44 -24.03 9.72
CA ILE A 152 2.75 -23.07 10.59
C ILE A 152 3.68 -22.02 11.21
N ASP A 153 4.95 -22.36 11.40
CA ASP A 153 5.99 -21.52 12.02
C ASP A 153 7.23 -21.30 11.11
N SER A 154 7.24 -21.86 9.90
CA SER A 154 8.38 -21.78 8.97
C SER A 154 8.05 -21.01 7.71
N ILE A 155 8.82 -19.93 7.48
CA ILE A 155 8.78 -19.14 6.26
C ILE A 155 10.18 -18.91 5.69
N ILE A 156 10.25 -18.72 4.37
CA ILE A 156 11.45 -18.28 3.66
C ILE A 156 11.11 -16.99 2.90
N LEU A 157 11.87 -15.93 3.17
CA LEU A 157 11.79 -14.65 2.48
C LEU A 157 12.78 -14.63 1.31
N TYR A 158 12.28 -14.22 0.14
CA TYR A 158 13.08 -13.88 -1.03
C TYR A 158 12.79 -12.44 -1.43
N LEU A 159 13.84 -11.68 -1.72
CA LEU A 159 13.73 -10.31 -2.23
C LEU A 159 14.37 -10.22 -3.60
N TYR A 160 13.68 -9.55 -4.52
CA TYR A 160 14.12 -9.30 -5.88
C TYR A 160 14.08 -7.81 -6.16
N ASP A 161 15.09 -7.30 -6.85
CA ASP A 161 15.06 -5.94 -7.37
C ASP A 161 13.92 -5.81 -8.40
N LYS A 162 13.05 -4.80 -8.24
CA LYS A 162 11.84 -4.68 -9.06
C LYS A 162 12.14 -4.47 -10.55
N THR A 163 13.24 -3.81 -10.88
CA THR A 163 13.58 -3.47 -12.27
C THR A 163 14.27 -4.63 -12.96
N THR A 164 15.26 -5.23 -12.30
CA THR A 164 16.12 -6.27 -12.88
C THR A 164 15.62 -7.69 -12.64
N GLN A 165 14.65 -7.88 -11.74
CA GLN A 165 14.17 -9.19 -11.27
C GLN A 165 15.27 -10.08 -10.67
N LYS A 166 16.47 -9.52 -10.40
CA LYS A 166 17.57 -10.25 -9.79
C LYS A 166 17.30 -10.45 -8.30
N GLN A 167 17.51 -11.67 -7.81
CA GLN A 167 17.45 -11.95 -6.38
C GLN A 167 18.55 -11.17 -5.66
N VAL A 168 18.17 -10.36 -4.69
CA VAL A 168 19.07 -9.57 -3.85
C VAL A 168 19.21 -10.15 -2.44
N TYR A 169 18.27 -10.99 -2.01
CA TYR A 169 18.31 -11.65 -0.71
C TYR A 169 17.47 -12.92 -0.67
N LYS A 170 17.92 -13.88 0.14
CA LYS A 170 17.17 -15.06 0.57
C LYS A 170 17.44 -15.26 2.06
N SER A 171 16.39 -15.41 2.87
CA SER A 171 16.55 -15.72 4.30
C SER A 171 16.95 -17.18 4.49
N TYR A 172 17.75 -17.44 5.50
CA TYR A 172 18.08 -18.80 5.93
C TYR A 172 17.35 -19.09 7.24
N ASN A 173 16.81 -20.31 7.37
CA ASN A 173 16.27 -20.78 8.64
C ASN A 173 17.46 -20.98 9.59
N ASN A 174 17.56 -20.14 10.63
CA ASN A 174 18.30 -20.48 11.84
C ASN A 174 17.43 -21.34 12.74
#